data_AF-A0A2V7UKR5-F1
#
_entry.id   AF-A0A2V7UKR5-F1
#
_cell.length_a   1.000
_cell.length_b   1.000
_cell.length_c   1.000
_cell.angle_alpha   90.00
_cell.angle_beta   90.00
_cell.angle_gamma   90.00
#
_symmetry.space_group_name_H-M   'P 1'
#
loop_
_entity.id
_entity.type
_entity.pdbx_description
1 polymer ?
#
loop_
_entity_poly.entity_id
_entity_poly.type
_entity_poly.pdbx_seq_one_letter_code
_entity_poly.pdbx_strand_id
1 'polypeptide(L)'
;MPLRSIPRSRSYPALGAVLALGAPAGFLLMSALVAGRVPTLAWALEEIARFPVTYAYLTFSTAAALAILGYRFGRLFDRLLLLSNTDPLTGLLNRRRFGERVVDETRRTRRYGHALSVLCVDIDRLKAINDDFGHKAGDHALVAVCRILLKNVRAIDAVARIGGDEFAVLLPDTSAGKTWALSQRILADVARHRDALTGRLAVSIGISELRATTDLGSDGMLAAADAALYRAKAAGGGRAAIAHPEAGVAGSTPAADVADAAYLRGPDSDWSAWSAQTFPGSLRRPPRYEMELTS
;
A
#
# COMPACT_ATOMS: atom_id res chain seq x y z
N MET A 1 2.00 14.71 -15.55
CA MET A 1 1.58 15.28 -14.24
C MET A 1 0.73 14.22 -13.55
N PRO A 2 1.20 13.58 -12.47
CA PRO A 2 0.53 12.41 -11.92
C PRO A 2 -0.73 12.86 -11.19
N LEU A 3 -1.89 12.32 -11.57
CA LEU A 3 -3.07 12.35 -10.70
C LEU A 3 -2.79 11.39 -9.54
N ARG A 4 -2.09 11.91 -8.51
CA ARG A 4 -2.15 11.33 -7.16
C ARG A 4 -3.63 11.15 -6.85
N SER A 5 -4.07 9.92 -6.56
CA SER A 5 -5.41 9.69 -6.05
C SER A 5 -5.57 10.51 -4.77
N ILE A 6 -6.22 11.67 -4.87
CA ILE A 6 -6.45 12.55 -3.73
C ILE A 6 -7.15 11.71 -2.67
N PRO A 7 -6.67 11.69 -1.41
CA PRO A 7 -7.30 10.94 -0.33
C PRO A 7 -8.80 11.22 -0.33
N ARG A 8 -9.64 10.19 -0.17
CA ARG A 8 -11.10 10.37 -0.29
C ARG A 8 -11.61 11.34 0.78
N SER A 9 -10.96 11.35 1.95
CA SER A 9 -11.10 12.37 3.00
C SER A 9 -10.91 13.83 2.57
N ARG A 10 -10.25 14.11 1.45
CA ARG A 10 -10.09 15.46 0.88
C ARG A 10 -11.01 15.73 -0.32
N SER A 11 -11.34 14.71 -1.11
CA SER A 11 -12.22 14.86 -2.29
C SER A 11 -13.72 14.92 -1.95
N TYR A 12 -14.18 14.16 -0.96
CA TYR A 12 -15.60 14.08 -0.58
C TYR A 12 -16.16 15.36 0.07
N PRO A 13 -15.40 16.11 0.90
CA PRO A 13 -15.86 17.41 1.38
C PRO A 13 -16.11 18.42 0.25
N ALA A 14 -15.27 18.41 -0.79
CA ALA A 14 -15.43 19.32 -1.94
C ALA A 14 -16.69 18.99 -2.74
N LEU A 15 -16.98 17.70 -2.96
CA LEU A 15 -18.22 17.25 -3.58
C LEU A 15 -19.45 17.61 -2.73
N GLY A 16 -19.35 17.46 -1.41
CA GLY A 16 -20.39 17.85 -0.46
C GLY A 16 -20.70 19.35 -0.49
N ALA A 17 -19.68 20.20 -0.64
CA ALA A 17 -19.86 21.64 -0.76
C ALA A 17 -20.60 22.04 -2.06
N VAL A 18 -20.39 21.33 -3.17
CA VAL A 18 -21.14 21.56 -4.42
C VAL A 18 -22.62 21.16 -4.26
N LEU A 19 -22.89 20.02 -3.61
CA LEU A 19 -24.26 19.55 -3.35
C LEU A 19 -25.04 20.46 -2.40
N ALA A 20 -24.37 21.26 -1.58
CA ALA A 20 -24.98 22.18 -0.63
C ALA A 20 -25.88 23.25 -1.26
N LEU A 21 -25.62 23.59 -2.53
CA LEU A 21 -26.44 24.51 -3.32
C LEU A 21 -27.87 23.99 -3.56
N GLY A 22 -28.12 22.69 -3.38
CA GLY A 22 -29.45 22.11 -3.50
C GLY A 22 -30.45 22.61 -2.46
N ALA A 23 -29.98 22.94 -1.25
CA ALA A 23 -30.84 23.44 -0.18
C ALA A 23 -31.42 24.85 -0.45
N PRO A 24 -30.62 25.89 -0.78
CA PRO A 24 -31.16 27.19 -1.14
C PRO A 24 -32.01 27.15 -2.41
N ALA A 25 -31.65 26.32 -3.39
CA ALA A 25 -32.47 26.13 -4.59
C ALA A 25 -33.83 25.49 -4.27
N GLY A 26 -33.87 24.48 -3.40
CA GLY A 26 -35.11 23.83 -2.96
C GLY A 26 -36.02 24.77 -2.15
N PHE A 27 -35.43 25.57 -1.26
CA PHE A 27 -36.19 26.59 -0.51
C PHE A 27 -36.78 27.65 -1.43
N LEU A 28 -36.01 28.13 -2.41
CA LEU A 28 -36.47 29.11 -3.40
C LEU A 28 -37.64 28.57 -4.24
N LEU A 29 -37.59 27.30 -4.64
CA LEU A 29 -38.67 26.64 -5.35
C LEU A 29 -39.94 26.52 -4.49
N MET A 30 -39.79 26.15 -3.21
CA MET A 30 -40.93 26.07 -2.27
C MET A 30 -41.56 27.44 -2.03
N SER A 31 -40.75 28.49 -1.86
CA SER A 31 -41.24 29.87 -1.75
C SER A 31 -42.03 30.30 -2.98
N ALA A 32 -41.60 29.90 -4.19
CA ALA A 32 -42.31 30.21 -5.43
C ALA A 32 -43.68 29.52 -5.48
N LEU A 33 -43.73 28.24 -5.10
CA LEU A 33 -44.96 27.44 -5.07
C LEU A 33 -45.97 28.01 -4.07
N VAL A 34 -45.54 28.36 -2.85
CA VAL A 34 -46.41 28.96 -1.82
C VAL A 34 -46.93 30.33 -2.26
N ALA A 35 -46.12 31.11 -2.97
CA ALA A 35 -46.51 32.41 -3.51
C ALA A 35 -47.41 32.30 -4.77
N GLY A 36 -47.63 31.10 -5.32
CA GLY A 36 -48.34 30.89 -6.58
C GLY A 36 -47.66 31.56 -7.78
N ARG A 37 -46.33 31.73 -7.73
CA ARG A 37 -45.54 32.43 -8.75
C ARG A 37 -44.64 31.48 -9.53
N VAL A 38 -44.39 31.82 -10.78
CA VAL A 38 -43.37 31.16 -11.59
C VAL A 38 -41.99 31.66 -11.13
N PRO A 39 -41.03 30.78 -10.81
CA PRO A 39 -39.70 31.17 -10.33
C PRO A 39 -38.85 31.75 -11.47
N THR A 40 -39.05 33.01 -11.80
CA THR A 40 -38.18 33.76 -12.72
C THR A 40 -36.92 34.23 -12.01
N LEU A 41 -35.85 34.50 -12.75
CA LEU A 41 -34.56 34.94 -12.19
C LEU A 41 -34.69 36.27 -11.43
N ALA A 42 -35.51 37.19 -11.93
CA ALA A 42 -35.79 38.47 -11.26
C ALA A 42 -36.48 38.25 -9.90
N TRP A 43 -37.52 37.41 -9.87
CA TRP A 43 -38.22 37.09 -8.63
C TRP A 43 -37.30 36.38 -7.63
N ALA A 44 -36.45 35.46 -8.11
CA ALA A 44 -35.49 34.75 -7.27
C ALA A 44 -34.51 35.71 -6.57
N LEU A 45 -33.97 36.70 -7.31
CA LEU A 45 -33.07 37.71 -6.75
C LEU A 45 -33.79 38.61 -5.72
N GLU A 46 -35.02 39.01 -5.99
CA GLU A 46 -35.84 39.77 -5.04
C GLU A 46 -36.14 38.99 -3.75
N GLU A 47 -36.47 37.71 -3.88
CA GLU A 47 -36.76 36.83 -2.74
C GLU A 47 -35.52 36.61 -1.87
N ILE A 48 -34.35 36.40 -2.50
CA ILE A 48 -33.07 36.29 -1.79
C ILE A 48 -32.73 37.61 -1.09
N ALA A 49 -32.96 38.76 -1.75
CA ALA A 49 -32.72 40.08 -1.16
C ALA A 49 -33.67 40.40 0.00
N ARG A 50 -34.88 39.81 0.02
CA ARG A 50 -35.85 39.94 1.12
C ARG A 50 -35.46 39.14 2.35
N PHE A 51 -34.87 37.95 2.16
CA PHE A 51 -34.48 37.05 3.26
C PHE A 51 -32.99 36.66 3.22
N PRO A 52 -32.05 37.62 3.18
CA PRO A 52 -30.64 37.34 2.93
C PRO A 52 -30.02 36.46 4.02
N VAL A 53 -30.46 36.64 5.28
CA VAL A 53 -29.99 35.83 6.42
C VAL A 53 -30.44 34.37 6.30
N THR A 54 -31.67 34.12 5.86
CA THR A 54 -32.21 32.76 5.69
C THR A 54 -31.43 31.99 4.63
N TYR A 55 -31.23 32.59 3.45
CA TYR A 55 -30.48 31.96 2.36
C TYR A 55 -29.00 31.79 2.71
N ALA A 56 -28.39 32.76 3.40
CA ALA A 56 -27.02 32.62 3.90
C ALA A 56 -26.92 31.47 4.91
N TYR A 57 -27.78 31.44 5.93
CA TYR A 57 -27.82 30.37 6.93
C TYR A 57 -28.01 29.00 6.28
N LEU A 58 -28.96 28.87 5.35
CA LEU A 58 -29.25 27.60 4.68
C LEU A 58 -28.04 27.13 3.88
N THR A 59 -27.42 28.02 3.11
CA THR A 59 -26.25 27.69 2.28
C THR A 59 -25.04 27.30 3.14
N PHE A 60 -24.71 28.09 4.17
CA PHE A 60 -23.55 27.81 5.01
C PHE A 60 -23.76 26.59 5.90
N SER A 61 -24.95 26.40 6.46
CA SER A 61 -25.26 25.24 7.31
C SER A 61 -25.27 23.93 6.52
N THR A 62 -25.85 23.91 5.31
CA THR A 62 -25.83 22.71 4.46
C THR A 62 -24.43 22.43 3.91
N ALA A 63 -23.66 23.47 3.54
CA ALA A 63 -22.28 23.32 3.11
C ALA A 63 -21.41 22.75 4.24
N ALA A 64 -21.53 23.28 5.45
CA ALA A 64 -20.82 22.76 6.62
C ALA A 64 -21.22 21.32 6.92
N ALA A 65 -22.52 21.01 6.95
CA ALA A 65 -23.02 19.66 7.22
C ALA A 65 -22.52 18.63 6.19
N LEU A 66 -22.61 18.95 4.89
CA LEU A 66 -22.16 18.06 3.82
C LEU A 66 -20.63 17.95 3.75
N ALA A 67 -19.88 19.01 4.04
CA ALA A 67 -18.44 18.96 4.13
C ALA A 67 -17.97 18.07 5.29
N ILE A 68 -18.59 18.21 6.48
CA ILE A 68 -18.32 17.37 7.65
C ILE A 68 -18.67 15.91 7.33
N LEU A 69 -19.84 15.66 6.75
CA LEU A 69 -20.29 14.32 6.39
C LEU A 69 -19.35 13.67 5.35
N GLY A 70 -19.00 14.41 4.30
CA GLY A 70 -18.04 13.97 3.28
C GLY A 70 -16.67 13.65 3.88
N TYR A 71 -16.19 14.47 4.83
CA TYR A 71 -14.95 14.19 5.55
C TYR A 71 -15.04 12.91 6.37
N ARG A 72 -16.13 12.71 7.12
CA ARG A 72 -16.36 11.50 7.93
C ARG A 72 -16.41 10.24 7.07
N PHE A 73 -17.15 10.27 5.97
CA PHE A 73 -17.23 9.17 5.02
C PHE A 73 -15.88 8.88 4.37
N GLY A 74 -15.17 9.91 3.91
CA GLY A 74 -13.84 9.74 3.32
C GLY A 74 -12.86 9.11 4.30
N ARG A 75 -12.86 9.55 5.57
CA ARG A 75 -12.05 8.96 6.65
C ARG A 75 -12.42 7.51 6.96
N LEU A 76 -13.71 7.17 6.93
CA LEU A 76 -14.16 5.80 7.14
C LEU A 76 -13.70 4.90 5.99
N PHE A 77 -13.84 5.36 4.75
CA PHE A 77 -13.40 4.64 3.57
C PHE A 77 -11.88 4.45 3.56
N ASP A 78 -11.13 5.50 3.87
CA ASP A 78 -9.66 5.43 4.01
C ASP A 78 -9.26 4.42 5.10
N ARG A 79 -10.00 4.35 6.23
CA ARG A 79 -9.80 3.33 7.27
C ARG A 79 -10.13 1.91 6.80
N LEU A 80 -11.21 1.72 6.04
CA LEU A 80 -11.54 0.42 5.48
C LEU A 80 -10.46 -0.07 4.51
N LEU A 81 -9.90 0.83 3.70
CA LEU A 81 -8.76 0.50 2.84
C LEU A 81 -7.51 0.13 3.65
N LEU A 82 -7.25 0.81 4.76
CA LEU A 82 -6.16 0.44 5.69
C LEU A 82 -6.38 -0.94 6.34
N LEU A 83 -7.64 -1.31 6.58
CA LEU A 83 -8.04 -2.62 7.09
C LEU A 83 -8.04 -3.71 6.02
N SER A 84 -7.96 -3.36 4.74
CA SER A 84 -7.75 -4.35 3.68
C SER A 84 -6.48 -5.13 3.97
N ASN A 85 -6.52 -6.44 3.74
CA ASN A 85 -5.34 -7.30 3.80
C ASN A 85 -4.68 -7.46 2.42
N THR A 86 -5.31 -6.93 1.37
CA THR A 86 -4.92 -7.16 -0.01
C THR A 86 -4.77 -5.86 -0.80
N ASP A 87 -3.90 -5.91 -1.81
CA ASP A 87 -3.74 -4.87 -2.82
C ASP A 87 -4.93 -4.87 -3.81
N PRO A 88 -5.58 -3.73 -4.06
CA PRO A 88 -6.79 -3.68 -4.89
C PRO A 88 -6.55 -3.96 -6.38
N LEU A 89 -5.33 -3.76 -6.89
CA LEU A 89 -5.02 -4.01 -8.31
C LEU A 89 -4.73 -5.50 -8.55
N THR A 90 -3.89 -6.09 -7.70
CA THR A 90 -3.32 -7.43 -7.92
C THR A 90 -4.02 -8.52 -7.11
N GLY A 91 -4.77 -8.17 -6.06
CA GLY A 91 -5.37 -9.11 -5.11
C GLY A 91 -4.37 -9.79 -4.17
N LEU A 92 -3.07 -9.49 -4.31
CA LEU A 92 -2.01 -10.02 -3.44
C LEU A 92 -2.12 -9.45 -2.03
N LEU A 93 -1.37 -10.02 -1.09
CA LEU A 93 -1.23 -9.40 0.23
C LEU A 93 -0.67 -7.98 0.07
N ASN A 94 -1.14 -7.06 0.91
CA ASN A 94 -0.51 -5.75 1.01
C ASN A 94 0.68 -5.78 1.98
N ARG A 95 1.47 -4.69 1.98
CA ARG A 95 2.62 -4.49 2.88
C ARG A 95 2.33 -4.85 4.34
N ARG A 96 1.20 -4.39 4.89
CA ARG A 96 0.82 -4.64 6.28
C ARG A 96 0.65 -6.13 6.56
N ARG A 97 -0.19 -6.81 5.78
CA ARG A 97 -0.49 -8.22 5.98
C ARG A 97 0.73 -9.11 5.75
N PHE A 98 1.59 -8.72 4.82
CA PHE A 98 2.87 -9.40 4.60
C PHE A 98 3.79 -9.28 5.81
N GLY A 99 3.95 -8.07 6.38
CA GLY A 99 4.76 -7.85 7.58
C GLY A 99 4.30 -8.69 8.77
N GLU A 100 2.99 -8.77 9.02
CA GLU A 100 2.41 -9.67 10.04
C GLU A 100 2.84 -11.13 9.81
N ARG A 101 2.73 -11.62 8.57
CA ARG A 101 3.16 -12.98 8.20
C ARG A 101 4.65 -13.21 8.38
N VAL A 102 5.49 -12.22 8.06
CA VAL A 102 6.95 -12.33 8.25
C VAL A 102 7.29 -12.50 9.73
N VAL A 103 6.65 -11.71 10.61
CA VAL A 103 6.85 -11.82 12.07
C VAL A 103 6.42 -13.19 12.58
N ASP A 104 5.26 -13.69 12.15
CA ASP A 104 4.75 -14.99 12.57
C ASP A 104 5.67 -16.15 12.12
N GLU A 105 6.09 -16.15 10.85
CA GLU A 105 6.97 -17.21 10.32
C GLU A 105 8.39 -17.12 10.87
N THR A 106 8.88 -15.91 11.19
CA THR A 106 10.17 -15.72 11.90
C THR A 106 10.12 -16.39 13.28
N ARG A 107 9.04 -16.20 14.04
CA ARG A 107 8.85 -16.85 15.35
C ARG A 107 8.76 -18.37 15.20
N ARG A 108 8.05 -18.84 14.18
CA ARG A 108 7.92 -20.26 13.85
C ARG A 108 9.28 -20.90 13.53
N THR A 109 10.06 -20.24 12.70
CA THR A 109 11.43 -20.61 12.31
C THR A 109 12.34 -20.73 13.52
N ARG A 110 12.34 -19.73 14.41
CA ARG A 110 13.12 -19.77 15.66
C ARG A 110 12.72 -20.92 16.58
N ARG A 111 11.43 -21.29 16.60
CA ARG A 111 10.93 -22.38 17.44
C ARG A 111 11.25 -23.77 16.89
N TYR A 112 11.15 -23.97 15.58
CA TYR A 112 11.23 -25.30 14.96
C TYR A 112 12.52 -25.56 14.18
N GLY A 113 13.37 -24.55 13.98
CA GLY A 113 14.68 -24.73 13.34
C GLY A 113 14.67 -24.78 11.82
N HIS A 114 13.52 -24.62 11.16
CA HIS A 114 13.43 -24.65 9.71
C HIS A 114 13.97 -23.38 9.05
N ALA A 115 14.38 -23.46 7.79
CA ALA A 115 14.84 -22.29 7.05
C ALA A 115 13.65 -21.43 6.58
N LEU A 116 13.79 -20.11 6.66
CA LEU A 116 12.82 -19.16 6.11
C LEU A 116 13.53 -18.26 5.12
N SER A 117 13.02 -18.15 3.91
CA SER A 117 13.58 -17.24 2.91
C SER A 117 12.58 -16.17 2.52
N VAL A 118 13.10 -15.02 2.09
CA VAL A 118 12.32 -13.95 1.48
C VAL A 118 12.95 -13.50 0.16
N LEU A 119 12.10 -13.15 -0.80
CA LEU A 119 12.49 -12.49 -2.04
C LEU A 119 11.87 -11.10 -2.05
N CYS A 120 12.68 -10.08 -2.33
CA CYS A 120 12.20 -8.77 -2.76
C CYS A 120 12.34 -8.71 -4.28
N VAL A 121 11.27 -8.37 -4.97
CA VAL A 121 11.20 -8.37 -6.44
C VAL A 121 10.75 -6.99 -6.90
N ASP A 122 11.40 -6.44 -7.92
CA ASP A 122 11.06 -5.14 -8.47
C ASP A 122 11.02 -5.20 -10.00
N ILE A 123 10.02 -4.56 -10.61
CA ILE A 123 9.89 -4.48 -12.06
C ILE A 123 10.86 -3.45 -12.62
N ASP A 124 11.83 -3.91 -13.39
CA ASP A 124 12.81 -3.02 -14.00
C ASP A 124 12.12 -2.08 -15.00
N ARG A 125 12.39 -0.78 -14.85
CA ARG A 125 11.94 0.28 -15.77
C ARG A 125 10.42 0.39 -15.91
N LEU A 126 9.62 0.08 -14.89
CA LEU A 126 8.15 0.25 -14.95
C LEU A 126 7.75 1.70 -15.31
N LYS A 127 8.50 2.69 -14.82
CA LYS A 127 8.28 4.11 -15.20
C LYS A 127 8.38 4.34 -16.71
N ALA A 128 9.36 3.74 -17.39
CA ALA A 128 9.50 3.86 -18.84
C ALA A 128 8.29 3.24 -19.56
N ILE A 129 7.80 2.08 -19.10
CA ILE A 129 6.59 1.47 -19.64
C ILE A 129 5.38 2.42 -19.49
N ASN A 130 5.24 3.06 -18.34
CA ASN A 130 4.18 4.05 -18.11
C ASN A 130 4.31 5.28 -19.00
N ASP A 131 5.53 5.77 -19.21
CA ASP A 131 5.80 6.96 -20.00
C ASP A 131 5.60 6.69 -21.50
N ASP A 132 5.97 5.50 -21.98
CA ASP A 132 5.90 5.11 -23.40
C ASP A 132 4.49 4.61 -23.81
N PHE A 133 3.79 3.89 -22.93
CA PHE A 133 2.53 3.19 -23.26
C PHE A 133 1.35 3.59 -22.36
N GLY A 134 1.56 4.50 -21.41
CA GLY A 134 0.54 4.98 -20.47
C GLY A 134 0.33 4.08 -19.26
N HIS A 135 -0.32 4.62 -18.23
CA HIS A 135 -0.51 3.93 -16.94
C HIS A 135 -1.25 2.58 -17.01
N LYS A 136 -2.16 2.42 -17.98
CA LYS A 136 -2.85 1.14 -18.17
C LYS A 136 -1.89 0.01 -18.56
N ALA A 137 -0.82 0.32 -19.29
CA ALA A 137 0.21 -0.65 -19.62
C ALA A 137 1.03 -1.03 -18.39
N GLY A 138 1.36 -0.07 -17.53
CA GLY A 138 2.02 -0.37 -16.24
C GLY A 138 1.16 -1.24 -15.32
N ASP A 139 -0.14 -0.94 -15.21
CA ASP A 139 -1.08 -1.78 -14.44
C ASP A 139 -1.13 -3.20 -15.00
N HIS A 140 -1.12 -3.35 -16.32
CA HIS A 140 -1.02 -4.66 -16.98
C HIS A 140 0.29 -5.38 -16.66
N ALA A 141 1.43 -4.68 -16.66
CA ALA A 141 2.73 -5.26 -16.32
C ALA A 141 2.75 -5.77 -14.87
N LEU A 142 2.18 -5.00 -13.93
CA LEU A 142 2.04 -5.38 -12.53
C LEU A 142 1.19 -6.66 -12.36
N VAL A 143 0.07 -6.74 -13.08
CA VAL A 143 -0.81 -7.93 -13.06
C VAL A 143 -0.11 -9.14 -13.70
N ALA A 144 0.66 -8.94 -14.77
CA ALA A 144 1.43 -10.01 -15.41
C ALA A 144 2.48 -10.60 -14.45
N VAL A 145 3.28 -9.75 -13.81
CA VAL A 145 4.29 -10.18 -12.83
C VAL A 145 3.63 -10.87 -11.63
N CYS A 146 2.52 -10.33 -11.11
CA CYS A 146 1.73 -10.99 -10.06
C CYS A 146 1.37 -12.45 -10.43
N ARG A 147 0.83 -12.67 -11.63
CA ARG A 147 0.45 -14.02 -12.09
C ARG A 147 1.65 -14.94 -12.21
N ILE A 148 2.79 -14.43 -12.69
CA ILE A 148 4.02 -15.21 -12.82
C ILE A 148 4.56 -15.62 -11.44
N LEU A 149 4.53 -14.71 -10.47
CA LEU A 149 4.91 -15.01 -9.09
C LEU A 149 4.00 -16.10 -8.50
N LEU A 150 2.68 -15.93 -8.58
CA LEU A 150 1.71 -16.89 -8.05
C LEU A 150 1.82 -18.29 -8.69
N LYS A 151 2.16 -18.37 -9.98
CA LYS A 151 2.37 -19.64 -10.69
C LYS A 151 3.62 -20.39 -10.18
N ASN A 152 4.63 -19.67 -9.71
CA ASN A 152 5.92 -20.25 -9.35
C ASN A 152 6.02 -20.66 -7.88
N VAL A 153 5.11 -20.19 -7.03
CA VAL A 153 5.10 -20.43 -5.58
C VAL A 153 4.06 -21.49 -5.19
N ARG A 154 4.17 -21.99 -3.96
CA ARG A 154 3.24 -22.95 -3.36
C ARG A 154 2.11 -22.22 -2.64
N ALA A 155 1.03 -22.95 -2.33
CA ALA A 155 -0.10 -22.39 -1.57
C ALA A 155 0.27 -21.91 -0.15
N ILE A 156 1.31 -22.47 0.46
CA ILE A 156 1.79 -22.07 1.79
C ILE A 156 2.62 -20.78 1.76
N ASP A 157 3.23 -20.48 0.61
CA ASP A 157 4.06 -19.30 0.41
C ASP A 157 3.17 -18.05 0.38
N ALA A 158 3.72 -16.90 0.76
CA ALA A 158 2.98 -15.65 0.76
C ALA A 158 3.55 -14.70 -0.28
N VAL A 159 2.69 -14.19 -1.18
CA VAL A 159 3.07 -13.20 -2.18
C VAL A 159 2.37 -11.89 -1.87
N ALA A 160 3.12 -10.80 -1.89
CA ALA A 160 2.64 -9.47 -1.57
C ALA A 160 3.09 -8.44 -2.60
N ARG A 161 2.28 -7.39 -2.77
CA ARG A 161 2.72 -6.14 -3.37
C ARG A 161 2.96 -5.14 -2.25
N ILE A 162 4.20 -4.68 -2.14
CA ILE A 162 4.67 -3.85 -1.02
C ILE A 162 4.74 -2.37 -1.39
N GLY A 163 4.97 -2.08 -2.67
CA GLY A 163 5.09 -0.73 -3.22
C GLY A 163 4.46 -0.58 -4.60
N GLY A 164 4.84 0.48 -5.31
CA GLY A 164 4.35 0.76 -6.67
C GLY A 164 4.69 -0.35 -7.65
N ASP A 165 5.97 -0.69 -7.77
CA ASP A 165 6.58 -1.71 -8.63
C ASP A 165 7.20 -2.88 -7.85
N GLU A 166 7.10 -2.84 -6.52
CA GLU A 166 7.76 -3.78 -5.62
C GLU A 166 6.82 -4.88 -5.12
N PHE A 167 7.32 -6.11 -5.19
CA PHE A 167 6.68 -7.32 -4.67
C PHE A 167 7.60 -7.99 -3.67
N ALA A 168 7.01 -8.80 -2.79
CA ALA A 168 7.77 -9.71 -1.95
C ALA A 168 7.14 -11.10 -1.90
N VAL A 169 8.00 -12.09 -1.69
CA VAL A 169 7.61 -13.48 -1.56
C VAL A 169 8.24 -14.05 -0.30
N LEU A 170 7.42 -14.58 0.62
CA LEU A 170 7.85 -15.27 1.82
C LEU A 170 7.76 -16.78 1.58
N LEU A 171 8.85 -17.49 1.83
CA LEU A 171 8.99 -18.92 1.60
C LEU A 171 9.33 -19.65 2.91
N PRO A 172 8.31 -20.12 3.64
CA PRO A 172 8.52 -21.02 4.77
C PRO A 172 9.23 -22.31 4.34
N ASP A 173 9.99 -22.90 5.26
CA ASP A 173 10.69 -24.18 5.09
C ASP A 173 11.58 -24.27 3.82
N THR A 174 12.16 -23.13 3.43
CA THR A 174 12.92 -22.99 2.17
C THR A 174 14.26 -22.31 2.43
N SER A 175 15.34 -22.97 1.99
CA SER A 175 16.73 -22.46 2.08
C SER A 175 17.11 -21.57 0.90
N ALA A 176 18.16 -20.77 1.04
CA ALA A 176 18.67 -19.87 0.00
C ALA A 176 18.93 -20.59 -1.33
N GLY A 177 19.44 -21.83 -1.31
CA GLY A 177 19.68 -22.60 -2.54
C GLY A 177 18.40 -22.96 -3.30
N LYS A 178 17.33 -23.36 -2.59
CA LYS A 178 16.02 -23.60 -3.19
C LYS A 178 15.37 -22.30 -3.67
N THR A 179 15.53 -21.25 -2.87
CA THR A 179 15.06 -19.90 -3.19
C THR A 179 15.75 -19.33 -4.44
N TRP A 180 17.05 -19.59 -4.59
CA TRP A 180 17.81 -19.24 -5.80
C TRP A 180 17.29 -19.97 -7.03
N ALA A 181 17.06 -21.27 -6.94
CA ALA A 181 16.48 -22.02 -8.05
C ALA A 181 15.08 -21.49 -8.44
N LEU A 182 14.28 -21.07 -7.47
CA LEU A 182 12.99 -20.43 -7.70
C LEU A 182 13.14 -19.05 -8.35
N SER A 183 14.06 -18.21 -7.89
CA SER A 183 14.29 -16.87 -8.47
C SER A 183 14.70 -16.97 -9.93
N GLN A 184 15.54 -17.95 -10.29
CA GLN A 184 15.93 -18.18 -11.68
C GLN A 184 14.74 -18.60 -12.57
N ARG A 185 13.82 -19.42 -12.04
CA ARG A 185 12.57 -19.74 -12.77
C ARG A 185 11.69 -18.51 -12.96
N ILE A 186 11.53 -17.68 -11.92
CA ILE A 186 10.76 -16.43 -12.02
C ILE A 186 11.38 -15.51 -13.07
N LEU A 187 12.70 -15.30 -13.06
CA LEU A 187 13.40 -14.48 -14.05
C LEU A 187 13.17 -15.01 -15.47
N ALA A 188 13.30 -16.32 -15.67
CA ALA A 188 13.07 -16.94 -16.98
C ALA A 188 11.61 -16.82 -17.44
N ASP A 189 10.64 -16.96 -16.54
CA ASP A 189 9.21 -16.81 -16.85
C ASP A 189 8.86 -15.35 -17.20
N VAL A 190 9.40 -14.39 -16.44
CA VAL A 190 9.24 -12.95 -16.73
C VAL A 190 9.88 -12.59 -18.07
N ALA A 191 11.10 -13.03 -18.33
CA ALA A 191 11.80 -12.75 -19.59
C ALA A 191 11.09 -13.36 -20.81
N ARG A 192 10.37 -14.48 -20.62
CA ARG A 192 9.52 -15.09 -21.66
C ARG A 192 8.17 -14.40 -21.82
N HIS A 193 7.69 -13.68 -20.81
CA HIS A 193 6.47 -12.90 -20.92
C HIS A 193 6.68 -11.77 -21.92
N ARG A 194 5.88 -11.81 -22.99
CA ARG A 194 5.83 -10.77 -24.00
C ARG A 194 4.38 -10.57 -24.37
N ASP A 195 3.91 -9.34 -24.25
CA ASP A 195 2.61 -8.96 -24.75
C ASP A 195 2.69 -7.64 -25.55
N ALA A 196 1.61 -7.34 -26.26
CA ALA A 196 1.52 -6.18 -27.13
C ALA A 196 1.43 -4.85 -26.36
N LEU A 197 1.09 -4.88 -25.06
CA LEU A 197 0.83 -3.70 -24.24
C LEU A 197 2.05 -3.28 -23.43
N THR A 198 2.88 -4.23 -22.99
CA THR A 198 4.01 -3.99 -22.08
C THR A 198 5.37 -4.31 -22.70
N GLY A 199 5.39 -4.97 -23.86
CA GLY A 199 6.63 -5.44 -24.48
C GLY A 199 7.29 -6.56 -23.67
N ARG A 200 8.63 -6.51 -23.56
CA ARG A 200 9.40 -7.46 -22.72
C ARG A 200 9.51 -6.91 -21.31
N LEU A 201 9.16 -7.74 -20.33
CA LEU A 201 9.33 -7.41 -18.92
C LEU A 201 10.67 -7.94 -18.41
N ALA A 202 11.21 -7.26 -17.42
CA ALA A 202 12.36 -7.70 -16.64
C ALA A 202 12.09 -7.38 -15.17
N VAL A 203 12.64 -8.21 -14.28
CA VAL A 203 12.59 -7.98 -12.83
C VAL A 203 13.97 -8.19 -12.24
N SER A 204 14.25 -7.43 -11.19
CA SER A 204 15.40 -7.65 -10.31
C SER A 204 14.93 -8.31 -9.02
N ILE A 205 15.74 -9.20 -8.45
CA ILE A 205 15.39 -9.99 -7.26
C ILE A 205 16.49 -9.95 -6.22
N GLY A 206 16.16 -9.60 -4.98
CA GLY A 206 17.00 -9.75 -3.81
C GLY A 206 16.54 -10.91 -2.94
N ILE A 207 17.46 -11.75 -2.46
CA ILE A 207 17.16 -12.94 -1.67
C ILE A 207 17.81 -12.84 -0.30
N SER A 208 17.09 -13.21 0.74
CA SER A 208 17.64 -13.38 2.09
C SER A 208 17.11 -14.66 2.73
N GLU A 209 17.93 -15.30 3.54
CA GLU A 209 17.58 -16.49 4.32
C GLU A 209 17.80 -16.21 5.81
N LEU A 210 16.79 -16.54 6.61
CA LEU A 210 16.85 -16.63 8.05
C LEU A 210 16.98 -18.10 8.47
N ARG A 211 17.92 -18.36 9.37
CA ARG A 211 18.06 -19.66 10.05
C ARG A 211 17.84 -19.47 11.55
N ALA A 212 17.47 -20.53 12.27
CA ALA A 212 17.36 -20.45 13.72
C ALA A 212 18.69 -20.10 14.42
N THR A 213 19.83 -20.37 13.77
CA THR A 213 21.17 -20.08 14.28
C THR A 213 21.65 -18.66 13.98
N THR A 214 20.91 -17.87 13.21
CA THR A 214 21.27 -16.48 12.90
C THR A 214 20.59 -15.53 13.87
N ASP A 215 21.32 -14.53 14.39
CA ASP A 215 20.77 -13.45 15.25
C ASP A 215 19.89 -12.45 14.49
N LEU A 216 19.55 -12.75 13.23
CA LEU A 216 18.76 -11.88 12.39
C LEU A 216 17.27 -11.91 12.82
N GLY A 217 16.67 -10.73 12.96
CA GLY A 217 15.23 -10.56 13.15
C GLY A 217 14.47 -10.53 11.83
N SER A 218 13.14 -10.40 11.90
CA SER A 218 12.28 -10.16 10.72
C SER A 218 12.76 -8.98 9.89
N ASP A 219 13.10 -7.87 10.57
CA ASP A 219 13.47 -6.62 9.91
C ASP A 219 14.85 -6.72 9.26
N GLY A 220 15.79 -7.39 9.93
CA GLY A 220 17.12 -7.66 9.38
C GLY A 220 17.05 -8.57 8.15
N MET A 221 16.15 -9.58 8.15
CA MET A 221 15.95 -10.46 7.00
C MET A 221 15.48 -9.68 5.76
N LEU A 222 14.55 -8.75 5.94
CA LEU A 222 14.02 -7.92 4.87
C LEU A 222 15.02 -6.88 4.38
N ALA A 223 15.72 -6.21 5.30
CA ALA A 223 16.79 -5.28 4.96
C ALA A 223 17.91 -5.96 4.16
N ALA A 224 18.26 -7.20 4.52
CA ALA A 224 19.25 -7.98 3.79
C ALA A 224 18.78 -8.34 2.36
N ALA A 225 17.50 -8.68 2.19
CA ALA A 225 16.93 -8.93 0.86
C ALA A 225 16.87 -7.65 0.00
N ASP A 226 16.51 -6.52 0.60
CA ASP A 226 16.50 -5.22 -0.07
C ASP A 226 17.91 -4.80 -0.53
N ALA A 227 18.92 -4.95 0.35
CA ALA A 227 20.32 -4.69 -0.02
C ALA A 227 20.79 -5.61 -1.17
N ALA A 228 20.34 -6.86 -1.20
CA ALA A 228 20.61 -7.76 -2.32
C ALA A 228 19.90 -7.31 -3.62
N LEU A 229 18.64 -6.89 -3.53
CA LEU A 229 17.89 -6.36 -4.67
C LEU A 229 18.58 -5.12 -5.26
N TYR A 230 19.05 -4.21 -4.39
CA TYR A 230 19.84 -3.06 -4.80
C TYR A 230 21.08 -3.47 -5.59
N ARG A 231 21.85 -4.47 -5.12
CA ARG A 231 23.00 -5.00 -5.86
C ARG A 231 22.61 -5.58 -7.23
N ALA A 232 21.48 -6.27 -7.31
CA ALA A 232 20.98 -6.79 -8.58
C ALA A 232 20.67 -5.65 -9.58
N LYS A 233 20.00 -4.59 -9.12
CA LYS A 233 19.72 -3.39 -9.94
C LYS A 233 21.00 -2.66 -10.34
N ALA A 234 21.90 -2.40 -9.39
CA ALA A 234 23.16 -1.70 -9.63
C ALA A 234 24.05 -2.43 -10.66
N ALA A 235 23.96 -3.75 -10.74
CA ALA A 235 24.69 -4.53 -11.72
C ALA A 235 24.05 -4.51 -13.14
N GLY A 236 22.92 -3.83 -13.34
CA GLY A 236 22.23 -3.66 -14.62
C GLY A 236 20.85 -4.31 -14.71
N GLY A 237 20.29 -4.77 -13.58
CA GLY A 237 18.95 -5.34 -13.49
C GLY A 237 18.79 -6.71 -14.16
N GLY A 238 17.54 -7.19 -14.23
CA GLY A 238 17.15 -8.44 -14.88
C GLY A 238 17.75 -9.70 -14.24
N ARG A 239 18.06 -9.68 -12.95
CA ARG A 239 18.81 -10.74 -12.26
C ARG A 239 18.47 -10.88 -10.79
N ALA A 240 18.95 -11.96 -10.20
CA ALA A 240 18.86 -12.20 -8.76
C ALA A 240 20.22 -12.00 -8.07
N ALA A 241 20.20 -11.56 -6.82
CA ALA A 241 21.36 -11.56 -5.93
C ALA A 241 20.96 -12.09 -4.54
N ILE A 242 21.90 -12.75 -3.87
CA ILE A 242 21.71 -13.29 -2.52
C ILE A 242 22.37 -12.35 -1.50
N ALA A 243 21.72 -12.19 -0.35
CA ALA A 243 22.31 -11.59 0.83
C ALA A 243 23.37 -12.54 1.39
N HIS A 244 24.63 -12.12 1.33
CA HIS A 244 25.66 -12.81 2.07
C HIS A 244 25.56 -12.37 3.53
N PRO A 245 25.47 -13.30 4.50
CA PRO A 245 25.63 -12.93 5.90
C PRO A 245 27.05 -12.37 6.03
N GLU A 246 27.17 -11.08 6.35
CA GLU A 246 28.46 -10.55 6.76
C GLU A 246 28.88 -11.31 8.02
N ALA A 247 30.02 -11.99 7.94
CA ALA A 247 30.65 -12.62 9.07
C ALA A 247 31.11 -11.51 10.02
N GLY A 248 30.30 -11.24 11.06
CA GLY A 248 30.69 -10.47 12.23
C GLY A 248 30.55 -8.95 12.12
N VAL A 249 29.43 -8.43 12.61
CA VAL A 249 29.44 -7.20 13.43
C VAL A 249 28.62 -7.48 14.68
N ALA A 250 29.22 -8.19 15.62
CA ALA A 250 28.89 -8.03 17.02
C ALA A 250 29.47 -6.67 17.46
N GLY A 251 28.59 -5.71 17.76
CA GLY A 251 28.97 -4.48 18.46
C GLY A 251 29.87 -3.51 17.71
N SER A 252 29.30 -2.70 16.82
CA SER A 252 29.64 -1.27 16.74
C SER A 252 28.75 -0.60 15.71
N THR A 253 28.10 0.48 16.13
CA THR A 253 27.55 1.49 15.24
C THR A 253 28.72 2.24 14.61
N PRO A 254 28.75 2.44 13.28
CA PRO A 254 29.35 3.64 12.71
C PRO A 254 28.21 4.50 12.16
N ALA A 255 27.83 5.50 12.94
CA ALA A 255 26.79 6.48 12.61
C ALA A 255 27.27 7.52 11.56
N ALA A 256 28.10 7.15 10.59
CA ALA A 256 28.78 8.12 9.73
C ALA A 256 28.48 8.02 8.23
N ASP A 257 28.15 6.85 7.66
CA ASP A 257 28.02 6.71 6.19
C ASP A 257 26.59 6.47 5.68
N VAL A 258 25.59 6.52 6.55
CA VAL A 258 24.16 6.36 6.16
C VAL A 258 23.57 7.65 5.55
N ALA A 259 24.30 8.77 5.63
CA ALA A 259 23.82 10.08 5.19
C ALA A 259 23.73 10.23 3.65
N ASP A 260 24.65 9.62 2.88
CA ASP A 260 24.64 9.76 1.41
C ASP A 260 23.63 8.82 0.71
N ALA A 261 23.28 7.70 1.34
CA ALA A 261 22.25 6.79 0.82
C ALA A 261 20.82 7.35 0.95
N ALA A 262 20.62 8.45 1.68
CA ALA A 262 19.32 9.09 1.87
C ALA A 262 18.95 10.05 0.72
N TYR A 263 19.91 10.50 -0.07
CA TYR A 263 19.71 11.62 -1.01
C TYR A 263 19.01 11.22 -2.33
N LEU A 264 18.98 9.94 -2.68
CA LEU A 264 18.33 9.45 -3.92
C LEU A 264 17.08 8.58 -3.69
N ARG A 265 16.61 8.46 -2.44
CA ARG A 265 15.38 7.72 -2.10
C ARG A 265 14.16 8.55 -2.49
N GLY A 266 13.32 8.03 -3.38
CA GLY A 266 11.95 8.51 -3.48
C GLY A 266 11.22 8.25 -2.15
N PRO A 267 10.27 9.11 -1.73
CA PRO A 267 9.66 9.06 -0.40
C PRO A 267 8.89 7.76 -0.06
N ASP A 268 8.74 6.84 -1.02
CA ASP A 268 7.97 5.60 -0.89
C ASP A 268 8.84 4.32 -0.77
N SER A 269 10.17 4.39 -1.01
CA SER A 269 11.07 3.22 -1.04
C SER A 269 11.82 2.98 0.29
N ASP A 270 11.35 3.57 1.39
CA ASP A 270 12.08 3.48 2.65
C ASP A 270 11.73 2.18 3.39
N TRP A 271 12.55 1.15 3.17
CA TRP A 271 12.54 -0.10 3.95
C TRP A 271 13.08 0.12 5.37
N SER A 272 13.75 1.24 5.66
CA SER A 272 14.19 1.56 7.03
C SER A 272 13.03 1.94 7.96
N ALA A 273 11.90 2.38 7.40
CA ALA A 273 10.67 2.67 8.15
C ALA A 273 9.99 1.43 8.78
N TRP A 274 10.47 0.20 8.49
CA TRP A 274 10.11 -0.98 9.28
C TRP A 274 10.49 -0.80 10.77
N SER A 275 11.60 -0.12 11.05
CA SER A 275 12.08 0.15 12.42
C SER A 275 11.25 1.20 13.18
N ALA A 276 10.56 2.10 12.47
CA ALA A 276 9.81 3.21 13.06
C ALA A 276 8.36 2.84 13.44
N GLN A 277 7.85 1.70 12.95
CA GLN A 277 6.63 1.08 13.47
C GLN A 277 7.02 0.07 14.55
N THR A 278 7.40 0.58 15.71
CA THR A 278 7.45 -0.21 16.95
C THR A 278 6.07 -0.84 17.12
N PHE A 279 5.94 -2.14 16.84
CA PHE A 279 4.80 -2.92 17.31
C PHE A 279 4.86 -2.86 18.84
N PRO A 280 3.88 -2.28 19.54
CA PRO A 280 3.92 -2.27 20.99
C PRO A 280 3.91 -3.72 21.47
N GLY A 281 5.05 -4.13 22.03
CA GLY A 281 5.15 -5.35 22.80
C GLY A 281 4.12 -5.31 23.93
N SER A 282 3.55 -6.47 24.22
CA SER A 282 2.52 -6.73 25.23
C SER A 282 1.07 -6.35 24.83
N LEU A 283 0.42 -7.26 24.09
CA LEU A 283 -1.01 -7.47 24.29
C LEU A 283 -1.18 -8.00 25.72
N ARG A 284 -1.56 -7.10 26.66
CA ARG A 284 -2.19 -7.52 27.91
C ARG A 284 -3.39 -8.40 27.55
N ARG A 285 -3.49 -9.57 28.19
CA ARG A 285 -4.65 -10.46 28.09
C ARG A 285 -5.94 -9.65 28.34
N PRO A 286 -7.01 -9.84 27.55
CA PRO A 286 -8.31 -9.27 27.90
C PRO A 286 -8.79 -9.88 29.24
N PRO A 287 -9.51 -9.13 30.08
CA PRO A 287 -10.08 -9.67 31.32
C PRO A 287 -11.10 -10.77 30.98
N ARG A 288 -11.02 -11.88 31.71
CA ARG A 288 -12.05 -12.93 31.72
C ARG A 288 -13.34 -12.32 32.25
N TYR A 289 -14.43 -12.40 31.48
CA TYR A 289 -15.77 -12.25 32.04
C TYR A 289 -16.07 -13.52 32.83
N GLU A 290 -16.08 -13.42 34.16
CA GLU A 290 -16.76 -14.41 35.01
C GLU A 290 -18.26 -14.17 34.89
N MET A 291 -18.99 -15.17 34.38
CA MET A 291 -20.44 -15.22 34.53
C MET A 291 -20.72 -15.62 35.98
N GLU A 292 -21.12 -14.66 36.81
CA GLU A 292 -21.83 -14.94 38.06
C GLU A 292 -23.19 -15.56 37.71
N LEU A 293 -23.29 -16.86 37.95
CA LEU A 293 -24.57 -17.55 38.15
C LEU A 293 -24.96 -17.33 39.61
N THR A 294 -25.91 -16.43 39.87
CA THR A 294 -26.62 -16.37 41.14
C THR A 294 -27.87 -17.24 41.06
N SER A 295 -27.89 -18.24 41.93
CA SER A 295 -29.09 -18.86 42.52
C SER A 295 -29.90 -17.84 43.34
#